data_AF-A0A553I5L3-F1
#
_entry.id   AF-A0A553I5L3-F1
#
_cell.length_a   1.000
_cell.length_b   1.000
_cell.length_c   1.000
_cell.angle_alpha   90.00
_cell.angle_beta   90.00
_cell.angle_gamma   90.00
#
_symmetry.space_group_name_H-M   'P 1'
#
loop_
_entity.id
_entity.type
_entity.pdbx_description
1 polymer ?
#
loop_
_entity_poly.entity_id
_entity_poly.type
_entity_poly.pdbx_seq_one_letter_code
_entity_poly.pdbx_strand_id
1 'polypeptide(L)'
;MQQFLAFLLSSAIAATSACTIPTGPPLSNNITQGFSLRLQNASYPDIHNHFLNIWDWGGGDQHLFVSPAGNSTSELQLIDGVITLPWDPPRRAVINGEYEPLDNTTKMFMTERGDPRAVWDVAYGCDPDTDALQTELAFKARGDELGGLMGVRPFNGMYDFRWKGPGTSVNDPNRPWVHVTLVVVYPGATA
;
A
#
# COMPACT_ATOMS: atom_id res chain seq x y z
N MET A 1 53.28 8.43 -32.99
CA MET A 1 51.89 8.26 -32.51
C MET A 1 51.78 6.87 -31.92
N GLN A 2 51.85 6.76 -30.61
CA GLN A 2 51.84 5.50 -29.87
C GLN A 2 50.40 5.13 -29.54
N GLN A 3 49.94 4.00 -30.08
CA GLN A 3 48.82 3.25 -29.51
C GLN A 3 49.27 2.68 -28.15
N PHE A 4 48.40 2.62 -27.15
CA PHE A 4 48.13 1.39 -26.38
C PHE A 4 47.09 1.61 -25.26
N LEU A 5 46.25 0.57 -25.14
CA LEU A 5 45.53 0.06 -23.96
C LEU A 5 44.32 0.82 -23.42
N ALA A 6 43.15 0.33 -23.86
CA ALA A 6 41.93 0.33 -23.09
C ALA A 6 42.09 -0.54 -21.83
N PHE A 7 41.57 -0.08 -20.69
CA PHE A 7 41.19 -0.92 -19.57
C PHE A 7 39.76 -0.57 -19.16
N LEU A 8 38.83 -1.41 -19.61
CA LEU A 8 37.45 -1.48 -19.15
C LEU A 8 37.47 -1.96 -17.70
N LEU A 9 37.09 -1.09 -16.74
CA LEU A 9 36.69 -1.57 -15.41
C LEU A 9 35.24 -2.05 -15.50
N SER A 10 35.09 -3.37 -15.54
CA SER A 10 33.83 -4.07 -15.40
C SER A 10 33.27 -3.88 -13.99
N SER A 11 32.32 -2.96 -13.81
CA SER A 11 31.46 -2.92 -12.62
C SER A 11 30.43 -4.05 -12.73
N ALA A 12 30.80 -5.25 -12.31
CA ALA A 12 29.82 -6.32 -12.08
C ALA A 12 29.04 -6.00 -10.80
N ILE A 13 27.95 -5.24 -10.91
CA ILE A 13 26.94 -5.17 -9.85
C ILE A 13 26.13 -6.47 -9.95
N ALA A 14 26.59 -7.51 -9.28
CA ALA A 14 25.78 -8.70 -9.02
C ALA A 14 24.89 -8.41 -7.79
N ALA A 15 23.86 -7.59 -7.97
CA ALA A 15 22.76 -7.52 -7.01
C ALA A 15 21.73 -8.56 -7.42
N THR A 16 21.87 -9.79 -6.95
CA THR A 16 20.81 -10.80 -7.11
C THR A 16 20.61 -11.58 -5.82
N SER A 17 19.76 -11.04 -4.96
CA SER A 17 18.80 -11.83 -4.19
C SER A 17 17.80 -10.87 -3.55
N ALA A 18 16.74 -10.48 -4.26
CA ALA A 18 15.65 -9.73 -3.65
C ALA A 18 14.87 -10.60 -2.65
N CYS A 19 14.57 -11.85 -2.99
CA CYS A 19 14.15 -12.96 -2.13
C CYS A 19 13.69 -14.08 -3.10
N THR A 20 13.56 -15.32 -2.64
CA THR A 20 12.96 -16.36 -3.49
C THR A 20 11.44 -16.30 -3.35
N ILE A 21 10.76 -15.82 -4.41
CA ILE A 21 9.30 -15.83 -4.48
C ILE A 21 8.79 -17.25 -4.79
N PRO A 22 7.93 -17.85 -3.96
CA PRO A 22 7.32 -19.15 -4.25
C PRO A 22 6.50 -19.13 -5.55
N THR A 23 6.65 -20.16 -6.38
CA THR A 23 5.92 -20.34 -7.66
C THR A 23 4.67 -21.21 -7.54
N GLY A 24 4.13 -21.33 -6.32
CA GLY A 24 2.94 -22.13 -6.02
C GLY A 24 1.64 -21.56 -6.62
N PRO A 25 0.48 -22.16 -6.29
CA PRO A 25 -0.80 -21.58 -6.66
C PRO A 25 -0.97 -20.16 -6.09
N PRO A 26 -1.84 -19.31 -6.70
CA PRO A 26 -2.14 -17.99 -6.16
C PRO A 26 -2.54 -18.04 -4.69
N LEU A 27 -2.12 -17.03 -3.93
CA LEU A 27 -2.50 -16.90 -2.52
C LEU A 27 -3.98 -16.62 -2.39
N SER A 28 -4.56 -17.06 -1.26
CA SER A 28 -5.94 -16.78 -0.92
C SER A 28 -6.14 -15.27 -0.73
N ASN A 29 -7.16 -14.70 -1.37
CA ASN A 29 -7.62 -13.34 -1.11
C ASN A 29 -8.52 -13.25 0.15
N ASN A 30 -8.50 -14.29 0.98
CA ASN A 30 -9.15 -14.33 2.28
C ASN A 30 -8.08 -14.54 3.37
N ILE A 31 -7.91 -13.53 4.23
CA ILE A 31 -7.08 -13.54 5.45
C ILE A 31 -8.00 -13.17 6.62
N THR A 32 -8.49 -14.17 7.35
CA THR A 32 -9.47 -13.97 8.43
C THR A 32 -8.83 -13.75 9.81
N GLN A 33 -7.52 -14.00 9.94
CA GLN A 33 -6.76 -13.59 11.11
C GLN A 33 -6.54 -12.07 11.08
N GLY A 34 -6.67 -11.41 12.22
CA GLY A 34 -6.37 -9.97 12.35
C GLY A 34 -4.91 -9.67 11.99
N PHE A 35 -4.71 -8.62 11.20
CA PHE A 35 -3.40 -8.09 10.84
C PHE A 35 -3.35 -6.56 10.89
N SER A 36 -2.13 -6.03 10.91
CA SER A 36 -1.80 -4.64 10.62
C SER A 36 -1.23 -4.52 9.21
N LEU A 37 -1.29 -3.32 8.61
CA LEU A 37 -0.63 -3.05 7.33
C LEU A 37 0.55 -2.11 7.54
N ARG A 38 1.74 -2.58 7.19
CA ARG A 38 2.97 -1.77 7.17
C ARG A 38 3.16 -1.21 5.76
N LEU A 39 3.51 0.06 5.65
CA LEU A 39 3.76 0.73 4.38
C LEU A 39 5.23 0.58 4.02
N GLN A 40 5.51 0.27 2.77
CA GLN A 40 6.87 0.23 2.27
C GLN A 40 7.06 1.10 1.03
N ASN A 41 8.06 1.96 1.12
CA ASN A 41 8.68 2.70 0.03
C ASN A 41 10.04 3.19 0.54
N ALA A 42 11.11 2.42 0.33
CA ALA A 42 12.45 2.75 0.84
C ALA A 42 13.00 4.08 0.28
N SER A 43 12.44 4.60 -0.82
CA SER A 43 12.79 5.91 -1.37
C SER A 43 12.07 7.08 -0.67
N TYR A 44 11.15 6.79 0.25
CA TYR A 44 10.41 7.80 1.02
C TYR A 44 10.40 7.48 2.53
N PRO A 45 11.47 7.83 3.26
CA PRO A 45 11.64 7.43 4.66
C PRO A 45 10.52 7.87 5.61
N ASP A 46 9.88 9.02 5.35
CA ASP A 46 8.82 9.58 6.21
C ASP A 46 7.54 8.71 6.29
N ILE A 47 7.38 7.74 5.38
CA ILE A 47 6.26 6.78 5.39
C ILE A 47 6.75 5.32 5.44
N HIS A 48 8.03 5.08 5.20
CA HIS A 48 8.56 3.73 5.11
C HIS A 48 8.59 3.07 6.48
N ASN A 49 8.09 1.84 6.57
CA ASN A 49 7.95 1.07 7.80
C ASN A 49 7.01 1.71 8.85
N HIS A 50 6.24 2.72 8.45
CA HIS A 50 5.07 3.18 9.19
C HIS A 50 3.87 2.25 8.96
N PHE A 51 2.82 2.41 9.76
CA PHE A 51 1.63 1.57 9.69
C PHE A 51 0.41 2.35 9.21
N LEU A 52 -0.53 1.64 8.59
CA LEU A 52 -1.86 2.14 8.37
C LEU A 52 -2.58 2.18 9.72
N ASN A 53 -3.02 3.39 10.07
CA ASN A 53 -3.85 3.68 11.21
C ASN A 53 -5.26 4.09 10.75
N ILE A 54 -6.22 3.92 11.63
CA ILE A 54 -7.63 4.28 11.41
C ILE A 54 -8.04 5.41 12.35
N TRP A 55 -8.87 6.31 11.87
CA TRP A 55 -9.43 7.37 12.70
C TRP A 55 -10.88 7.62 12.30
N ASP A 56 -11.80 7.52 13.26
CA ASP A 56 -13.14 8.12 13.12
C ASP A 56 -13.01 9.63 13.04
N TRP A 57 -13.09 10.16 11.83
CA TRP A 57 -13.05 11.59 11.56
C TRP A 57 -14.36 12.06 10.94
N GLY A 58 -15.46 11.61 11.53
CA GLY A 58 -16.82 12.08 11.25
C GLY A 58 -17.68 11.03 10.57
N GLY A 59 -18.95 10.95 11.00
CA GLY A 59 -19.96 10.13 10.33
C GLY A 59 -19.82 8.62 10.51
N GLY A 60 -18.93 8.14 11.41
CA GLY A 60 -18.72 6.72 11.69
C GLY A 60 -17.90 5.96 10.63
N ASP A 61 -17.38 6.69 9.63
CA ASP A 61 -16.42 6.20 8.65
C ASP A 61 -15.00 6.22 9.24
N GLN A 62 -14.18 5.23 8.88
CA GLN A 62 -12.79 5.18 9.30
C GLN A 62 -11.91 5.79 8.21
N HIS A 63 -11.30 6.92 8.52
CA HIS A 63 -10.32 7.55 7.67
C HIS A 63 -8.98 6.83 7.86
N LEU A 64 -8.25 6.67 6.75
CA LEU A 64 -6.98 5.96 6.74
C LEU A 64 -5.84 6.97 6.77
N PHE A 65 -4.92 6.78 7.71
CA PHE A 65 -3.74 7.63 7.88
C PHE A 65 -2.47 6.80 8.05
N VAL A 66 -1.34 7.38 7.72
CA VAL A 66 -0.04 6.82 8.07
C VAL A 66 0.28 7.16 9.53
N SER A 67 0.73 6.17 10.30
CA SER A 67 1.18 6.38 11.68
C SER A 67 2.26 7.48 11.75
N PRO A 68 2.36 8.25 12.84
CA PRO A 68 1.63 8.13 14.11
C PRO A 68 0.23 8.74 14.10
N ALA A 69 -0.26 9.29 12.99
CA ALA A 69 -1.61 9.85 12.93
C ALA A 69 -2.67 8.74 13.03
N GLY A 70 -3.79 8.99 13.72
CA GLY A 70 -4.84 8.02 13.94
C GLY A 70 -4.49 6.94 14.97
N ASN A 71 -5.40 6.00 15.13
CA ASN A 71 -5.27 4.88 16.06
C ASN A 71 -4.68 3.67 15.35
N SER A 72 -3.74 2.99 16.01
CA SER A 72 -3.21 1.72 15.52
C SER A 72 -4.30 0.66 15.48
N THR A 73 -4.18 -0.26 14.51
CA THR A 73 -5.09 -1.40 14.40
C THR A 73 -4.32 -2.65 13.98
N SER A 74 -4.73 -3.78 14.53
CA SER A 74 -4.30 -5.12 14.13
C SER A 74 -5.48 -6.06 13.91
N GLU A 75 -6.68 -5.48 13.77
CA GLU A 75 -7.94 -6.21 13.62
C GLU A 75 -8.35 -6.37 12.14
N LEU A 76 -7.55 -5.83 11.20
CA LEU A 76 -7.88 -5.87 9.79
C LEU A 76 -7.93 -7.33 9.31
N GLN A 77 -8.93 -7.61 8.48
CA GLN A 77 -9.06 -8.85 7.73
C GLN A 77 -9.06 -8.53 6.24
N LEU A 78 -8.78 -9.53 5.41
CA LEU A 78 -9.00 -9.46 3.97
C LEU A 78 -10.12 -10.44 3.65
N ILE A 79 -11.25 -9.96 3.15
CA ILE A 79 -12.41 -10.79 2.81
C ILE A 79 -12.71 -10.57 1.33
N ASP A 80 -12.57 -11.63 0.53
CA ASP A 80 -12.69 -11.60 -0.93
C ASP A 80 -11.90 -10.45 -1.58
N GLY A 81 -10.68 -10.22 -1.09
CA GLY A 81 -9.78 -9.17 -1.57
C GLY A 81 -10.07 -7.78 -1.02
N VAL A 82 -11.01 -7.61 -0.09
CA VAL A 82 -11.37 -6.32 0.49
C VAL A 82 -10.91 -6.22 1.95
N ILE A 83 -10.09 -5.22 2.24
CA ILE A 83 -9.66 -4.92 3.61
C ILE A 83 -10.89 -4.55 4.44
N THR A 84 -11.13 -5.27 5.53
CA THR A 84 -12.35 -5.21 6.32
C THR A 84 -12.02 -5.15 7.80
N LEU A 85 -12.63 -4.21 8.51
CA LEU A 85 -12.76 -4.26 9.97
C LEU A 85 -13.97 -5.14 10.30
N PRO A 86 -13.81 -6.19 11.12
CA PRO A 86 -14.85 -7.16 11.44
C PRO A 86 -15.84 -6.63 12.49
N TRP A 87 -16.27 -5.38 12.34
CA TRP A 87 -17.27 -4.73 13.18
C TRP A 87 -18.69 -5.07 12.71
N ASP A 88 -19.70 -4.65 13.49
CA ASP A 88 -21.11 -4.79 13.12
C ASP A 88 -21.77 -3.40 12.98
N PRO A 89 -22.12 -2.96 11.76
CA PRO A 89 -21.81 -3.61 10.48
C PRO A 89 -20.34 -3.43 10.07
N PRO A 90 -19.79 -4.30 9.19
CA PRO A 90 -18.37 -4.29 8.85
C PRO A 90 -17.99 -3.02 8.12
N ARG A 91 -16.85 -2.42 8.49
CA ARG A 91 -16.26 -1.31 7.74
C ARG A 91 -15.33 -1.90 6.70
N ARG A 92 -15.55 -1.59 5.43
CA ARG A 92 -14.79 -2.14 4.31
C ARG A 92 -14.07 -1.01 3.61
N ALA A 93 -12.85 -1.25 3.18
CA ALA A 93 -12.08 -0.31 2.41
C ALA A 93 -12.73 -0.03 1.06
N VAL A 94 -12.92 1.25 0.77
CA VAL A 94 -13.58 1.76 -0.44
C VAL A 94 -12.82 2.96 -1.01
N ILE A 95 -13.02 3.22 -2.29
CA ILE A 95 -12.46 4.36 -3.02
C ILE A 95 -13.60 5.17 -3.61
N ASN A 96 -14.04 6.18 -2.87
CA ASN A 96 -15.04 7.16 -3.29
C ASN A 96 -15.14 8.35 -2.32
N GLY A 97 -14.13 8.59 -1.47
CA GLY A 97 -14.26 9.53 -0.37
C GLY A 97 -14.29 10.97 -0.86
N GLU A 98 -13.15 11.42 -1.39
CA GLU A 98 -12.96 12.77 -1.92
C GLU A 98 -12.08 12.67 -3.17
N TYR A 99 -12.60 13.13 -4.31
CA TYR A 99 -11.83 13.28 -5.53
C TYR A 99 -11.12 14.63 -5.53
N GLU A 100 -9.81 14.63 -5.82
CA GLU A 100 -9.01 15.83 -5.98
C GLU A 100 -8.64 16.03 -7.47
N PRO A 101 -9.16 17.06 -8.14
CA PRO A 101 -8.85 17.32 -9.55
C PRO A 101 -7.39 17.68 -9.82
N LEU A 102 -6.69 18.33 -8.88
CA LEU A 102 -5.34 18.84 -9.13
C LEU A 102 -4.26 17.75 -9.21
N ASP A 103 -4.47 16.62 -8.53
CA ASP A 103 -3.58 15.44 -8.62
C ASP A 103 -4.28 14.20 -9.18
N ASN A 104 -5.56 14.34 -9.55
CA ASN A 104 -6.42 13.29 -10.10
C ASN A 104 -6.44 12.02 -9.23
N THR A 105 -6.47 12.20 -7.90
CA THR A 105 -6.56 11.09 -6.93
C THR A 105 -7.92 11.05 -6.23
N THR A 106 -8.32 9.88 -5.76
CA THR A 106 -9.53 9.70 -4.94
C THR A 106 -9.18 9.10 -3.59
N LYS A 107 -9.71 9.68 -2.51
CA LYS A 107 -9.50 9.20 -1.15
C LYS A 107 -10.05 7.79 -0.94
N MET A 108 -9.23 6.95 -0.30
CA MET A 108 -9.62 5.67 0.25
C MET A 108 -9.99 5.84 1.74
N PHE A 109 -11.05 5.17 2.17
CA PHE A 109 -11.54 5.17 3.55
C PHE A 109 -12.27 3.85 3.82
N MET A 110 -12.75 3.60 5.05
CA MET A 110 -13.54 2.42 5.36
C MET A 110 -14.93 2.78 5.85
N THR A 111 -15.94 2.09 5.32
CA THR A 111 -17.35 2.36 5.62
C THR A 111 -18.20 1.09 5.53
N GLU A 112 -19.37 1.12 6.15
CA GLU A 112 -20.41 0.11 5.98
C GLU A 112 -21.15 0.23 4.64
N ARG A 113 -21.08 1.40 4.01
CA ARG A 113 -21.78 1.69 2.75
C ARG A 113 -21.28 0.84 1.57
N GLY A 114 -22.09 0.82 0.51
CA GLY A 114 -21.85 0.09 -0.74
C GLY A 114 -20.94 0.80 -1.75
N ASP A 115 -20.08 1.73 -1.30
CA ASP A 115 -19.12 2.42 -2.18
C ASP A 115 -18.16 1.43 -2.89
N PRO A 116 -17.62 1.79 -4.07
CA PRO A 116 -16.66 0.95 -4.81
C PRO A 116 -15.52 0.43 -3.93
N ARG A 117 -15.39 -0.89 -3.82
CA ARG A 117 -14.39 -1.52 -2.94
C ARG A 117 -12.97 -1.31 -3.46
N ALA A 118 -12.03 -1.09 -2.54
CA ALA A 118 -10.61 -1.26 -2.87
C ALA A 118 -10.31 -2.77 -2.86
N VAL A 119 -10.09 -3.34 -4.04
CA VAL A 119 -9.88 -4.77 -4.22
C VAL A 119 -8.39 -5.04 -4.38
N TRP A 120 -7.92 -6.08 -3.69
CA TRP A 120 -6.53 -6.49 -3.62
C TRP A 120 -6.41 -7.98 -3.93
N ASP A 121 -5.31 -8.34 -4.58
CA ASP A 121 -4.82 -9.71 -4.59
C ASP A 121 -3.71 -9.86 -3.54
N VAL A 122 -3.58 -11.05 -2.95
CA VAL A 122 -2.47 -11.35 -2.05
C VAL A 122 -1.28 -11.86 -2.85
N ALA A 123 -0.11 -11.27 -2.61
CA ALA A 123 1.13 -11.63 -3.30
C ALA A 123 2.25 -11.83 -2.30
N TYR A 124 3.29 -12.54 -2.74
CA TYR A 124 4.58 -12.48 -2.08
C TYR A 124 5.39 -11.34 -2.68
N GLY A 125 6.14 -10.65 -1.82
CA GLY A 125 7.17 -9.72 -2.23
C GLY A 125 8.37 -9.81 -1.30
N CYS A 126 9.31 -8.92 -1.52
CA CYS A 126 10.58 -8.92 -0.80
C CYS A 126 10.69 -7.61 -0.02
N ASP A 127 11.01 -7.74 1.26
CA ASP A 127 11.30 -6.60 2.10
C ASP A 127 12.52 -5.85 1.53
N PRO A 128 12.40 -4.55 1.20
CA PRO A 128 13.44 -3.81 0.50
C PRO A 128 14.66 -3.48 1.36
N ASP A 129 14.56 -3.67 2.68
CA ASP A 129 15.67 -3.41 3.62
C ASP A 129 16.45 -4.69 3.92
N THR A 130 15.78 -5.84 3.91
CA THR A 130 16.31 -7.11 4.44
C THR A 130 16.33 -8.26 3.45
N ASP A 131 15.73 -8.08 2.26
CA ASP A 131 15.51 -9.15 1.27
C ASP A 131 14.72 -10.35 1.85
N ALA A 132 13.98 -10.14 2.94
CA ALA A 132 13.14 -11.16 3.54
C ALA A 132 11.84 -11.35 2.74
N LEU A 133 11.41 -12.60 2.56
CA LEU A 133 10.11 -12.89 1.95
C LEU A 133 8.99 -12.37 2.86
N GLN A 134 8.05 -11.63 2.28
CA GLN A 134 6.89 -11.08 2.99
C GLN A 134 5.60 -11.24 2.19
N THR A 135 4.47 -11.10 2.87
CA THR A 135 3.15 -11.08 2.24
C THR A 135 2.71 -9.64 2.02
N GLU A 136 2.29 -9.32 0.80
CA GLU A 136 1.89 -8.00 0.36
C GLU A 136 0.46 -8.02 -0.19
N LEU A 137 -0.18 -6.86 -0.16
CA LEU A 137 -1.43 -6.61 -0.89
C LEU A 137 -1.09 -5.91 -2.21
N ALA A 138 -1.37 -6.57 -3.32
CA ALA A 138 -1.23 -6.02 -4.67
C ALA A 138 -2.56 -5.39 -5.09
N PHE A 139 -2.56 -4.07 -5.34
CA PHE A 139 -3.79 -3.36 -5.70
C PHE A 139 -4.31 -3.86 -7.04
N LYS A 140 -5.59 -4.24 -7.08
CA LYS A 140 -6.21 -4.84 -8.26
C LYS A 140 -7.20 -3.89 -8.93
N ALA A 141 -8.13 -3.34 -8.14
CA ALA A 141 -9.27 -2.63 -8.71
C ALA A 141 -9.96 -1.69 -7.72
N ARG A 142 -10.69 -0.73 -8.29
CA ARG A 142 -11.73 0.06 -7.62
C ARG A 142 -13.10 -0.46 -8.08
N GLY A 143 -13.77 -1.27 -7.27
CA GLY A 143 -14.95 -2.01 -7.71
C GLY A 143 -14.60 -2.86 -8.94
N ASP A 144 -15.28 -2.62 -10.06
CA ASP A 144 -15.02 -3.31 -11.33
C ASP A 144 -13.97 -2.61 -12.21
N GLU A 145 -13.46 -1.44 -11.79
CA GLU A 145 -12.45 -0.67 -12.51
C GLU A 145 -11.05 -1.21 -12.20
N LEU A 146 -10.48 -1.98 -13.12
CA LEU A 146 -9.16 -2.60 -12.98
C LEU A 146 -8.01 -1.59 -13.06
N GLY A 147 -6.98 -1.82 -12.24
CA GLY A 147 -5.72 -1.10 -12.26
C GLY A 147 -5.74 0.22 -11.47
N GLY A 148 -4.73 1.05 -11.74
CA GLY A 148 -4.38 2.18 -10.88
C GLY A 148 -3.39 1.77 -9.79
N LEU A 149 -3.10 2.70 -8.90
CA LEU A 149 -2.10 2.53 -7.84
C LEU A 149 -2.64 3.09 -6.53
N MET A 150 -2.27 2.44 -5.42
CA MET A 150 -2.52 2.96 -4.09
C MET A 150 -1.28 3.69 -3.57
N GLY A 151 -1.50 4.78 -2.87
CA GLY A 151 -0.45 5.60 -2.32
C GLY A 151 -0.98 6.48 -1.21
N VAL A 152 -0.12 7.38 -0.77
CA VAL A 152 -0.43 8.36 0.25
C VAL A 152 -0.08 9.76 -0.21
N ARG A 153 -0.73 10.76 0.38
CA ARG A 153 -0.54 12.17 0.05
C ARG A 153 -0.60 13.02 1.32
N PRO A 154 0.20 14.10 1.43
CA PRO A 154 0.06 15.04 2.53
C PRO A 154 -1.37 15.58 2.67
N PHE A 155 -1.86 15.60 3.91
CA PHE A 155 -3.14 16.16 4.31
C PHE A 155 -3.06 16.67 5.76
N ASN A 156 -3.19 17.98 5.97
CA ASN A 156 -3.17 18.62 7.29
C ASN A 156 -1.97 18.21 8.19
N GLY A 157 -0.77 18.14 7.63
CA GLY A 157 0.45 17.73 8.35
C GLY A 157 0.58 16.22 8.60
N MET A 158 -0.31 15.42 8.02
CA MET A 158 -0.32 13.95 8.05
C MET A 158 -0.29 13.40 6.63
N TYR A 159 -0.43 12.09 6.46
CA TYR A 159 -0.60 11.45 5.15
C TYR A 159 -1.91 10.66 5.10
N ASP A 160 -2.75 10.93 4.10
CA ASP A 160 -3.99 10.16 3.85
C ASP A 160 -3.85 9.24 2.63
N PHE A 161 -4.63 8.15 2.61
CA PHE A 161 -4.58 7.15 1.53
C PHE A 161 -5.38 7.60 0.32
N ARG A 162 -4.75 7.49 -0.85
CA ARG A 162 -5.25 8.01 -2.12
C ARG A 162 -5.00 7.01 -3.22
N TRP A 163 -6.07 6.65 -3.92
CA TRP A 163 -5.99 5.89 -5.17
C TRP A 163 -5.73 6.84 -6.33
N LYS A 164 -4.79 6.46 -7.19
CA LYS A 164 -4.50 7.09 -8.46
C LYS A 164 -4.99 6.17 -9.58
N GLY A 165 -5.98 6.62 -10.34
CA GLY A 165 -6.63 5.79 -11.36
C GLY A 165 -5.70 5.39 -12.52
N PRO A 166 -6.06 4.33 -13.27
CA PRO A 166 -5.24 3.85 -14.39
C PRO A 166 -4.97 4.97 -15.40
N GLY A 167 -3.73 5.06 -15.87
CA GLY A 167 -3.30 6.08 -16.83
C GLY A 167 -3.10 7.50 -16.25
N THR A 168 -3.31 7.70 -14.94
CA THR A 168 -3.08 9.00 -14.30
C THR A 168 -1.59 9.26 -14.11
N SER A 169 -1.09 10.33 -14.71
CA SER A 169 0.29 10.83 -14.54
C SER A 169 0.37 12.17 -13.82
N VAL A 170 -0.78 12.78 -13.51
CA VAL A 170 -0.85 14.09 -12.83
C VAL A 170 -0.27 13.96 -11.42
N ASN A 171 0.52 14.96 -11.04
CA ASN A 171 1.07 15.14 -9.70
C ASN A 171 1.02 16.63 -9.37
N ASP A 172 0.32 16.98 -8.29
CA ASP A 172 0.39 18.32 -7.71
C ASP A 172 1.70 18.44 -6.92
N PRO A 173 2.64 19.34 -7.30
CA PRO A 173 3.91 19.48 -6.60
C PRO A 173 3.74 19.95 -5.15
N ASN A 174 2.61 20.57 -4.79
CA ASN A 174 2.33 20.99 -3.41
C ASN A 174 1.74 19.86 -2.56
N ARG A 175 1.26 18.79 -3.20
CA ARG A 175 0.66 17.63 -2.56
C ARG A 175 1.18 16.36 -3.24
N PRO A 176 2.49 16.08 -3.11
CA PRO A 176 3.11 14.96 -3.79
C PRO A 176 2.43 13.66 -3.36
N TRP A 177 2.03 12.87 -4.36
CA TRP A 177 1.52 11.53 -4.13
C TRP A 177 2.67 10.54 -4.15
N VAL A 178 2.71 9.64 -3.17
CA VAL A 178 3.76 8.65 -2.99
C VAL A 178 3.14 7.25 -3.07
N HIS A 179 3.61 6.44 -4.01
CA HIS A 179 3.22 5.03 -4.10
C HIS A 179 3.68 4.27 -2.86
N VAL A 180 2.88 3.33 -2.37
CA VAL A 180 3.26 2.47 -1.25
C VAL A 180 2.89 1.02 -1.51
N THR A 181 3.77 0.13 -1.10
CA THR A 181 3.45 -1.30 -0.93
C THR A 181 2.83 -1.49 0.44
N LEU A 182 1.78 -2.31 0.54
CA LEU A 182 1.14 -2.66 1.80
C LEU A 182 1.54 -4.09 2.20
N VAL A 183 2.25 -4.22 3.31
CA VAL A 183 2.73 -5.49 3.85
C VAL A 183 1.82 -5.94 4.98
N VAL A 184 1.39 -7.20 4.93
CA VAL A 184 0.58 -7.84 5.98
C VAL A 184 1.48 -8.21 7.16
N VAL A 185 1.18 -7.68 8.35
CA VAL A 185 1.92 -7.96 9.59
C VAL A 185 0.97 -8.54 10.62
N TYR A 186 1.23 -9.77 11.06
CA TYR A 186 0.43 -10.44 12.08
C TYR A 186 0.86 -10.03 13.50
N PRO A 187 -0.09 -9.91 14.46
CA PRO A 187 0.23 -9.70 15.87
C PRO A 187 1.24 -10.74 16.37
N GLY A 188 2.32 -10.28 16.99
CA GLY A 188 3.34 -11.17 17.56
C GLY A 188 4.37 -11.72 16.56
N ALA A 189 4.29 -11.39 15.28
CA ALA A 189 5.43 -11.54 14.38
C ALA A 189 6.50 -10.52 14.78
N THR A 190 7.64 -10.98 15.29
CA THR A 190 8.80 -10.11 15.50
C THR A 190 9.34 -9.68 14.13
N ALA A 191 9.50 -8.37 13.95
CA ALA A 191 10.19 -7.78 12.81
C ALA A 191 11.65 -8.23 12.75
#